data_AF-A0A956P7R2-F1
#
_entry.id   AF-A0A956P7R2-F1
#
_cell.length_a   1.000
_cell.length_b   1.000
_cell.length_c   1.000
_cell.angle_alpha   90.00
_cell.angle_beta   90.00
_cell.angle_gamma   90.00
#
_symmetry.space_group_name_H-M   'P 1'
#
loop_
_entity.id
_entity.type
_entity.pdbx_description
1 polymer ?
#
loop_
_entity_poly.entity_id
_entity_poly.type
_entity_poly.pdbx_seq_one_letter_code
_entity_poly.pdbx_strand_id
1 'polypeptide(L)' 'FHLVFSLGARVLTLLLYEMQKRDAKKGLATLCIGGGMGIATIIERI' A
#
# COMPACT_ATOMS: atom_id res chain seq x y z
N PHE A 1 1.46 -16.33 -7.85
CA PHE A 1 2.04 -14.98 -7.99
C PHE A 1 1.06 -13.93 -8.53
N HIS A 2 0.04 -14.28 -9.34
CA HIS A 2 -0.92 -13.33 -9.93
C HIS A 2 -1.80 -12.58 -8.89
N LEU A 3 -2.38 -13.26 -7.90
CA LEU A 3 -3.32 -12.66 -6.91
C LEU A 3 -2.63 -11.85 -5.79
N VAL A 4 -1.47 -12.30 -5.32
CA VAL A 4 -0.74 -11.61 -4.24
C VAL A 4 -0.30 -10.22 -4.69
N PHE A 5 0.22 -10.12 -5.91
CA PHE A 5 0.64 -8.84 -6.47
C PHE A 5 -0.55 -7.95 -6.83
N SER A 6 -1.66 -8.52 -7.33
CA SER A 6 -2.87 -7.73 -7.61
C SER A 6 -3.54 -7.18 -6.36
N LEU A 7 -3.55 -7.94 -5.25
CA LEU A 7 -4.03 -7.45 -3.95
C LEU A 7 -3.14 -6.34 -3.40
N GLY A 8 -1.82 -6.54 -3.41
CA GLY A 8 -0.85 -5.54 -2.95
C GLY A 8 -0.92 -4.25 -3.76
N ALA A 9 -0.97 -4.36 -5.10
CA ALA A 9 -1.13 -3.21 -5.98
C ALA A 9 -2.47 -2.50 -5.76
N ARG A 10 -3.57 -3.23 -5.56
CA ARG A 10 -4.88 -2.64 -5.28
C ARG A 10 -4.90 -1.87 -3.96
N VAL A 11 -4.29 -2.40 -2.90
CA VAL A 11 -4.17 -1.71 -1.60
C VAL A 11 -3.33 -0.44 -1.73
N LEU A 12 -2.20 -0.50 -2.45
CA LEU A 12 -1.36 0.66 -2.73
C LEU A 12 -2.10 1.75 -3.53
N THR A 13 -2.83 1.37 -4.58
CA THR A 13 -3.60 2.33 -5.39
C THR A 13 -4.73 2.98 -4.59
N LEU A 14 -5.43 2.21 -3.73
CA LEU A 14 -6.42 2.76 -2.81
C LEU A 14 -5.80 3.74 -1.82
N LEU A 15 -4.64 3.40 -1.24
CA LEU A 15 -3.91 4.29 -0.34
C LEU A 15 -3.55 5.59 -1.04
N LEU A 16 -2.99 5.54 -2.26
CA LEU A 16 -2.67 6.72 -3.06
C LEU A 16 -3.90 7.60 -3.35
N TYR A 17 -5.03 6.98 -3.70
CA TYR A 17 -6.27 7.69 -3.98
C TYR A 17 -6.85 8.34 -2.73
N GLU A 18 -6.88 7.63 -1.60
CA GLU A 18 -7.32 8.18 -0.32
C GLU A 18 -6.38 9.27 0.19
N MET A 19 -5.07 9.06 0.04
CA MET A 19 -4.09 10.08 0.32
C MET A 19 -4.41 11.32 -0.53
N GLN A 20 -4.62 11.19 -1.84
CA GLN A 20 -4.90 12.33 -2.75
C GLN A 20 -6.17 13.06 -2.37
N LYS A 21 -7.22 12.33 -2.02
CA LYS A 21 -8.49 12.90 -1.56
C LYS A 21 -8.36 13.63 -0.22
N ARG A 22 -7.48 13.17 0.68
CA ARG A 22 -7.29 13.71 2.03
C ARG A 22 -6.11 14.70 2.14
N ASP A 23 -5.49 15.08 1.03
CA ASP A 23 -4.27 15.92 0.98
C ASP A 23 -3.16 15.43 1.95
N ALA A 24 -3.03 14.12 2.13
CA ALA A 24 -2.09 13.55 3.08
C ALA A 24 -0.66 13.55 2.49
N LYS A 25 0.32 14.14 3.17
CA LYS A 25 1.71 14.18 2.66
C LYS A 25 2.46 12.85 2.79
N LYS A 26 2.08 12.01 3.77
CA LYS A 26 2.72 10.71 4.02
C LYS A 26 1.66 9.62 4.20
N GLY A 27 1.93 8.44 3.69
CA GLY A 27 1.10 7.25 3.88
C GLY A 27 1.95 6.00 4.08
N LEU A 28 1.41 5.04 4.81
CA LEU A 28 2.06 3.77 5.11
C LEU A 28 1.12 2.63 4.67
N ALA A 29 1.61 1.76 3.79
CA ALA A 29 0.92 0.54 3.41
C ALA A 29 1.70 -0.68 3.92
N THR A 30 1.01 -1.60 4.60
CA THR A 30 1.58 -2.85 5.11
C THR A 30 0.81 -4.04 4.59
N LEU A 31 1.50 -5.07 4.09
CA LEU A 31 0.92 -6.31 3.60
C LEU A 31 1.51 -7.51 4.33
N CYS A 32 0.65 -8.31 4.96
CA CYS A 32 1.03 -9.58 5.57
C CYS A 32 1.12 -10.67 4.50
N ILE A 33 2.24 -11.36 4.43
CA ILE A 33 2.45 -12.53 3.57
C ILE A 33 2.56 -13.76 4.47
N GLY A 34 1.80 -14.82 4.18
CA GLY A 34 1.79 -16.05 4.98
C GLY A 34 3.21 -16.60 5.19
N GLY A 35 3.48 -17.16 6.38
CA GLY A 35 4.83 -17.62 6.77
C GLY A 35 5.61 -16.64 7.67
N GLY A 36 4.96 -15.62 8.23
CA GLY A 36 5.56 -14.70 9.21
C GLY A 36 6.31 -13.52 8.59
N MET A 37 6.11 -13.24 7.31
CA MET A 37 6.76 -12.14 6.59
C MET A 37 5.76 -11.01 6.30
N GLY A 38 6.23 -9.77 6.32
CA GLY A 38 5.41 -8.60 5.98
C GLY A 38 6.20 -7.61 5.15
N ILE A 39 5.54 -6.95 4.20
CA ILE A 39 6.10 -5.85 3.42
C ILE A 39 5.48 -4.55 3.91
N ALA A 40 6.30 -3.56 4.23
CA ALA A 40 5.87 -2.21 4.60
C ALA A 40 6.47 -1.19 3.63
N THR A 41 5.61 -0.37 3.03
CA THR A 41 6.00 0.67 2.08
C THR A 41 5.51 2.02 2.59
N ILE A 42 6.43 2.97 2.70
CA ILE A 42 6.12 4.37 3.02
C ILE A 42 6.07 5.14 1.71
N ILE A 43 4.99 5.89 1.50
CA ILE A 43 4.79 6.75 0.33
C ILE A 43 4.73 8.19 0.82
N GLU A 44 5.59 9.04 0.26
CA GLU A 44 5.56 10.48 0.47
C GLU A 44 5.10 11.13 -0.82
N ARG A 45 4.06 11.97 -0.73
CA ARG A 45 3.62 12.79 -1.85
C ARG A 45 4.41 14.09 -1.82
N ILE A 46 5.21 14.29 -2.86
CA ILE A 46 6.01 15.50 -3.08
C ILE A 46 5.14 16.56 -3.75
#